data_AF-A0A7C6E6X8-F1
#
_entry.id   AF-A0A7C6E6X8-F1
#
_cell.length_a   1.000
_cell.length_b   1.000
_cell.length_c   1.000
_cell.angle_alpha   90.00
_cell.angle_beta   90.00
_cell.angle_gamma   90.00
#
_symmetry.space_group_name_H-M   'P 1'
#
loop_
_entity.id
_entity.type
_entity.pdbx_description
1 polymer ?
#
loop_
_entity_poly.entity_id
_entity_poly.type
_entity_poly.pdbx_seq_one_letter_code
_entity_poly.pdbx_strand_id
1 'polypeptide(L)'
;MAGAIFAQPALVVNTPISPPEWALLERELLRYNSEACERFAQRYLDARGYLLHTPRWGTLDGPDDAIETFWNWTLLHALGGSDSVLELYKKAQEGHWRQYGELRTKLTELAANGAYYKEFITQSDWFHTGEGMRAFMLLGLSEPNDSLYRRRMARFAGLYMNEDPEAPNYDPVHKIIRSLWNGSKGPMMRKATVYDWVGDPVPGSFHLLHNPAGRSKLLDLMTHYPKMLAHCNEYLDSVGDSFLNLAATGLALNAFMLTHESKYRDWVLEYAGAWRERTAACGGMIPSTVGLDGKPGSLYNGQWWKGTYGWNFTIYDGEIERIAHRNYFHAGAWPGFGNALLLSGDQGWVDLLRRQMDLIYARKKVENGRLLLPQMYGDPRGYRYNGPPQWYHYTDNLFVDRLIEIYLRSMDRRDLERIPKTGWIAFLEGRDPDYPVRALREELATVRRKMEAIENDTTTPDTRLADYLLDLNPARTDELVKLTLGGFFAGRIWILHSRFRYFDPARRRAGLPPEVGALVEKLAADSATLTLVNLNPIEPRTVIVQAGGYGEHQFESAEIAGRSVSIAGPLVSVHLKPGCGARILFRMTRYKNLPTLAHPWDRAWYGQRQ
;
A
#
# COMPACT_ATOMS: atom_id res chain seq x y z
N MET A 1 9.97 -3.77 -38.84
CA MET A 1 11.35 -4.23 -38.55
C MET A 1 11.30 -5.05 -37.27
N ALA A 2 11.69 -6.32 -37.33
CA ALA A 2 11.72 -7.20 -36.16
C ALA A 2 12.77 -6.68 -35.17
N GLY A 3 12.31 -6.14 -34.03
CA GLY A 3 13.20 -5.71 -32.95
C GLY A 3 13.96 -6.91 -32.40
N ALA A 4 15.28 -6.81 -32.36
CA ALA A 4 16.13 -7.79 -31.72
C ALA A 4 15.66 -7.98 -30.26
N ILE A 5 15.13 -9.17 -29.96
CA ILE A 5 14.96 -9.62 -28.58
C ILE A 5 16.38 -9.69 -28.03
N PHE A 6 16.76 -8.75 -27.17
CA PHE A 6 18.02 -8.87 -26.42
C PHE A 6 18.01 -10.24 -25.73
N ALA A 7 18.92 -11.12 -26.13
CA ALA A 7 19.11 -12.41 -25.49
C ALA A 7 19.45 -12.12 -24.03
N GLN A 8 18.49 -12.35 -23.12
CA GLN A 8 18.70 -12.13 -21.70
C GLN A 8 19.82 -13.06 -21.21
N PRO A 9 20.74 -12.59 -20.35
CA PRO A 9 21.69 -13.49 -19.70
C PRO A 9 20.92 -14.66 -19.07
N ALA A 10 21.34 -15.88 -19.40
CA ALA A 10 20.67 -17.11 -19.00
C ALA A 10 21.54 -17.90 -18.03
N LEU A 11 21.03 -18.12 -16.82
CA LEU A 11 21.61 -19.05 -15.84
C LEU A 11 20.97 -20.42 -16.04
N VAL A 12 21.77 -21.48 -16.07
CA VAL A 12 21.27 -22.86 -16.10
C VAL A 12 21.52 -23.50 -14.74
N VAL A 13 20.45 -23.96 -14.12
CA VAL A 13 20.48 -24.71 -12.86
C VAL A 13 20.14 -26.15 -13.15
N ASN A 14 21.12 -27.03 -12.93
CA ASN A 14 21.06 -28.46 -13.24
C ASN A 14 21.48 -29.33 -12.06
N THR A 15 21.51 -28.78 -10.85
CA THR A 15 21.79 -29.52 -9.62
C THR A 15 20.46 -30.06 -9.06
N PRO A 16 20.28 -31.39 -9.00
CA PRO A 16 19.09 -31.98 -8.40
C PRO A 16 18.96 -31.60 -6.92
N ILE A 17 17.74 -31.37 -6.47
CA ILE A 17 17.42 -31.11 -5.07
C ILE A 17 16.13 -31.82 -4.68
N SER A 18 16.07 -32.35 -3.46
CA SER A 18 14.80 -32.79 -2.89
C SER A 18 13.88 -31.57 -2.73
N PRO A 19 12.60 -31.64 -3.16
CA PRO A 19 11.65 -30.54 -3.02
C PRO A 19 11.62 -29.99 -1.58
N PRO A 20 12.08 -28.75 -1.33
CA PRO A 20 12.08 -28.20 0.02
C PRO A 20 10.65 -27.95 0.49
N GLU A 21 10.41 -28.15 1.78
CA GLU A 21 9.05 -28.02 2.34
C GLU A 21 8.47 -26.61 2.12
N TRP A 22 9.26 -25.56 2.34
CA TRP A 22 8.81 -24.18 2.13
C TRP A 22 8.32 -23.95 0.70
N ALA A 23 8.95 -24.56 -0.30
CA ALA A 23 8.60 -24.36 -1.70
C ALA A 23 7.26 -25.03 -2.03
N LEU A 24 6.99 -26.22 -1.47
CA LEU A 24 5.70 -26.88 -1.58
C LEU A 24 4.59 -26.05 -0.91
N LEU A 25 4.84 -25.55 0.30
CA LEU A 25 3.88 -24.71 1.04
C LEU A 25 3.60 -23.38 0.32
N GLU A 26 4.62 -22.77 -0.27
CA GLU A 26 4.49 -21.54 -1.06
C GLU A 26 3.56 -21.74 -2.27
N ARG A 27 3.74 -22.84 -3.01
CA ARG A 27 2.87 -23.17 -4.14
C ARG A 27 1.43 -23.45 -3.72
N GLU A 28 1.26 -24.20 -2.63
CA GLU A 28 -0.07 -24.48 -2.07
C GLU A 28 -0.74 -23.20 -1.56
N LEU A 29 0.01 -22.29 -0.93
CA LEU A 29 -0.53 -21.02 -0.47
C LEU A 29 -1.00 -20.14 -1.64
N LEU A 30 -0.23 -20.05 -2.73
CA LEU A 30 -0.67 -19.34 -3.94
C LEU A 30 -1.96 -19.93 -4.53
N ARG A 31 -2.06 -21.27 -4.56
CA ARG A 31 -3.23 -21.98 -5.07
C ARG A 31 -4.46 -21.75 -4.18
N TYR A 32 -4.37 -22.05 -2.89
CA TYR A 32 -5.50 -21.93 -1.97
C TYR A 32 -5.94 -20.49 -1.75
N ASN A 33 -5.03 -19.51 -1.78
CA ASN A 33 -5.43 -18.10 -1.82
C ASN A 33 -6.33 -17.79 -3.02
N SER A 34 -5.96 -18.31 -4.20
CA SER A 34 -6.71 -18.06 -5.44
C SER A 34 -8.12 -18.68 -5.38
N GLU A 35 -8.22 -19.95 -4.99
CA GLU A 35 -9.49 -20.66 -4.80
C GLU A 35 -10.38 -20.00 -3.73
N ALA A 36 -9.76 -19.51 -2.65
CA ALA A 36 -10.46 -18.80 -1.59
C ALA A 36 -11.02 -17.45 -2.06
N CYS A 37 -10.27 -16.70 -2.89
CA CYS A 37 -10.76 -15.47 -3.52
C CYS A 37 -11.95 -15.74 -4.45
N GLU A 38 -11.93 -16.84 -5.21
CA GLU A 38 -13.07 -17.25 -6.05
C GLU A 38 -14.32 -17.51 -5.22
N ARG A 39 -14.21 -18.26 -4.11
CA ARG A 39 -15.34 -18.50 -3.20
C ARG A 39 -15.85 -17.22 -2.55
N PHE A 40 -14.94 -16.34 -2.13
CA PHE A 40 -15.30 -15.03 -1.60
C PHE A 40 -16.11 -14.23 -2.63
N ALA A 41 -15.61 -14.10 -3.87
CA ALA A 41 -16.31 -13.38 -4.93
C ALA A 41 -17.67 -14.00 -5.25
N GLN A 42 -17.76 -15.34 -5.31
CA GLN A 42 -19.03 -16.04 -5.56
C GLN A 42 -20.09 -15.72 -4.49
N ARG A 43 -19.67 -15.53 -3.23
CA ARG A 43 -20.58 -15.25 -2.13
C ARG A 43 -20.96 -13.78 -2.02
N TYR A 44 -20.01 -12.86 -2.27
CA TYR A 44 -20.18 -11.44 -1.94
C TYR A 44 -20.28 -10.51 -3.15
N LEU A 45 -20.16 -11.02 -4.38
CA LEU A 45 -20.38 -10.24 -5.60
C LEU A 45 -21.57 -10.76 -6.40
N ASP A 46 -22.34 -9.86 -6.99
CA ASP A 46 -23.37 -10.23 -7.97
C ASP A 46 -22.81 -10.37 -9.40
N ALA A 47 -23.68 -10.65 -10.37
CA ALA A 47 -23.31 -10.77 -11.79
C ALA A 47 -22.72 -9.46 -12.37
N ARG A 48 -23.10 -8.30 -11.84
CA ARG A 48 -22.59 -6.97 -12.23
C ARG A 48 -21.26 -6.63 -11.54
N GLY A 49 -20.84 -7.42 -10.54
CA GLY A 49 -19.67 -7.12 -9.72
C GLY A 49 -19.97 -6.16 -8.58
N TYR A 50 -21.25 -5.93 -8.25
CA TYR A 50 -21.61 -5.12 -7.09
C TYR A 50 -21.30 -5.92 -5.84
N LEU A 51 -20.76 -5.25 -4.83
CA LEU A 51 -20.58 -5.83 -3.51
C LEU A 51 -21.94 -5.96 -2.83
N LEU A 52 -22.25 -7.17 -2.36
CA LEU A 52 -23.51 -7.53 -1.72
C LEU A 52 -23.57 -7.03 -0.27
N HIS A 53 -23.84 -5.74 -0.13
CA HIS A 53 -23.97 -4.98 1.13
C HIS A 53 -24.96 -3.82 0.94
N THR A 54 -25.22 -3.04 2.00
CA THR A 54 -26.01 -1.80 1.94
C THR A 54 -25.11 -0.61 1.61
N PRO A 55 -25.15 -0.05 0.39
CA PRO A 55 -24.25 1.03 0.00
C PRO A 55 -24.65 2.35 0.66
N ARG A 56 -23.68 3.04 1.24
CA ARG A 56 -23.85 4.40 1.76
C ARG A 56 -22.57 5.21 1.63
N TRP A 57 -22.69 6.52 1.74
CA TRP A 57 -21.53 7.41 1.85
C TRP A 57 -21.05 7.41 3.30
N GLY A 58 -19.74 7.56 3.51
CA GLY A 58 -19.11 7.71 4.81
C GLY A 58 -17.65 7.26 4.73
N THR A 59 -16.78 7.77 5.59
CA THR A 59 -15.37 7.35 5.69
C THR A 59 -15.16 6.29 6.77
N LEU A 60 -16.24 5.85 7.44
CA LEU A 60 -16.17 4.81 8.48
C LEU A 60 -16.55 3.43 7.94
N ASP A 61 -17.32 3.39 6.85
CA ASP A 61 -18.06 2.22 6.36
C ASP A 61 -18.68 2.47 4.96
N GLY A 62 -17.94 3.18 4.09
CA GLY A 62 -18.47 3.69 2.83
C GLY A 62 -17.69 3.24 1.58
N PRO A 63 -17.49 4.13 0.58
CA PRO A 63 -17.00 3.74 -0.74
C PRO A 63 -15.58 3.16 -0.73
N ASP A 64 -14.70 3.64 0.12
CA ASP A 64 -13.33 3.12 0.21
C ASP A 64 -13.30 1.71 0.80
N ASP A 65 -13.99 1.45 1.91
CA ASP A 65 -14.03 0.12 2.57
C ASP A 65 -14.56 -0.99 1.65
N ALA A 66 -15.59 -0.67 0.84
CA ALA A 66 -16.21 -1.64 -0.06
C ALA A 66 -15.21 -2.22 -1.07
N ILE A 67 -14.40 -1.36 -1.69
CA ILE A 67 -13.38 -1.80 -2.65
C ILE A 67 -12.07 -2.19 -1.94
N GLU A 68 -11.78 -1.63 -0.77
CA GLU A 68 -10.64 -2.03 0.06
C GLU A 68 -10.73 -3.51 0.39
N THR A 69 -11.92 -4.11 0.53
CA THR A 69 -12.11 -5.56 0.75
C THR A 69 -11.30 -6.46 -0.20
N PHE A 70 -10.85 -5.96 -1.35
CA PHE A 70 -10.01 -6.67 -2.32
C PHE A 70 -8.50 -6.34 -2.23
N TRP A 71 -8.02 -5.79 -1.09
CA TRP A 71 -6.77 -5.04 -0.90
C TRP A 71 -5.42 -5.68 -1.32
N ASN A 72 -5.37 -6.91 -1.83
CA ASN A 72 -4.14 -7.51 -2.35
C ASN A 72 -4.35 -8.48 -3.52
N TRP A 73 -5.51 -8.44 -4.18
CA TRP A 73 -5.84 -9.41 -5.21
C TRP A 73 -4.96 -9.25 -6.45
N THR A 74 -4.66 -8.03 -6.86
CA THR A 74 -3.74 -7.74 -7.98
C THR A 74 -2.29 -8.10 -7.64
N LEU A 75 -1.89 -7.96 -6.38
CA LEU A 75 -0.59 -8.40 -5.89
C LEU A 75 -0.48 -9.93 -5.86
N LEU A 76 -1.51 -10.63 -5.37
CA LEU A 76 -1.57 -12.09 -5.36
C LEU A 76 -1.39 -12.65 -6.78
N HIS A 77 -2.08 -12.06 -7.77
CA HIS A 77 -1.85 -12.41 -9.17
C HIS A 77 -0.39 -12.14 -9.60
N ALA A 78 0.17 -10.98 -9.27
CA ALA A 78 1.55 -10.62 -9.59
C ALA A 78 2.62 -11.47 -8.89
N LEU A 79 2.28 -12.16 -7.80
CA LEU A 79 3.13 -13.14 -7.11
C LEU A 79 3.10 -14.53 -7.80
N GLY A 80 2.04 -14.83 -8.57
CA GLY A 80 1.85 -16.11 -9.24
C GLY A 80 0.52 -16.81 -8.94
N GLY A 81 -0.44 -16.12 -8.31
CA GLY A 81 -1.81 -16.58 -8.15
C GLY A 81 -2.57 -16.66 -9.49
N SER A 82 -3.75 -17.30 -9.49
CA SER A 82 -4.53 -17.57 -10.70
C SER A 82 -4.95 -16.30 -11.46
N ASP A 83 -5.08 -16.39 -12.79
CA ASP A 83 -5.67 -15.34 -13.65
C ASP A 83 -7.08 -14.96 -13.17
N SER A 84 -7.85 -15.91 -12.63
CA SER A 84 -9.20 -15.69 -12.11
C SER A 84 -9.27 -14.63 -11.02
N VAL A 85 -8.25 -14.52 -10.16
CA VAL A 85 -8.17 -13.51 -9.10
C VAL A 85 -8.15 -12.10 -9.71
N LEU A 86 -7.38 -11.91 -10.79
CA LEU A 86 -7.27 -10.62 -11.47
C LEU A 86 -8.61 -10.27 -12.16
N GLU A 87 -9.21 -11.22 -12.87
CA GLU A 87 -10.49 -11.01 -13.55
C GLU A 87 -11.62 -10.67 -12.57
N LEU A 88 -11.68 -11.36 -11.42
CA LEU A 88 -12.66 -11.08 -10.38
C LEU A 88 -12.44 -9.71 -9.73
N TYR A 89 -11.19 -9.31 -9.49
CA TYR A 89 -10.90 -7.96 -9.02
C TYR A 89 -11.32 -6.89 -10.04
N LYS A 90 -11.00 -7.06 -11.33
CA LYS A 90 -11.43 -6.12 -12.39
C LYS A 90 -12.96 -6.02 -12.44
N LYS A 91 -13.67 -7.15 -12.33
CA LYS A 91 -15.13 -7.18 -12.23
C LYS A 91 -15.64 -6.40 -11.00
N ALA A 92 -15.03 -6.62 -9.83
CA ALA A 92 -15.39 -5.91 -8.60
C ALA A 92 -15.14 -4.40 -8.73
N GLN A 93 -14.01 -3.98 -9.32
CA GLN A 93 -13.67 -2.58 -9.52
C GLN A 93 -14.65 -1.85 -10.45
N GLU A 94 -15.04 -2.46 -11.58
CA GLU A 94 -16.07 -1.90 -12.47
C GLU A 94 -17.46 -1.89 -11.83
N GLY A 95 -17.78 -2.93 -11.03
CA GLY A 95 -19.00 -2.98 -10.26
C GLY A 95 -19.05 -1.88 -9.19
N HIS A 96 -17.95 -1.66 -8.49
CA HIS A 96 -17.79 -0.63 -7.46
C HIS A 96 -18.08 0.78 -7.97
N TRP A 97 -17.42 1.19 -9.05
CA TRP A 97 -17.65 2.53 -9.62
C TRP A 97 -19.09 2.74 -10.08
N ARG A 98 -19.75 1.70 -10.60
CA ARG A 98 -21.16 1.76 -10.97
C ARG A 98 -22.06 1.85 -9.74
N GLN A 99 -21.89 0.94 -8.78
CA GLN A 99 -22.67 0.87 -7.55
C GLN A 99 -22.61 2.18 -6.76
N TYR A 100 -21.41 2.73 -6.56
CA TYR A 100 -21.24 3.99 -5.85
C TYR A 100 -21.44 5.23 -6.72
N GLY A 101 -21.48 5.08 -8.05
CA GLY A 101 -21.98 6.10 -8.97
C GLY A 101 -23.51 6.25 -8.94
N GLU A 102 -24.24 5.21 -8.53
CA GLU A 102 -25.70 5.21 -8.35
C GLU A 102 -26.14 5.76 -6.98
N LEU A 103 -25.24 5.78 -5.98
CA LEU A 103 -25.50 6.31 -4.64
C LEU A 103 -25.94 7.78 -4.66
N ARG A 104 -26.90 8.17 -3.82
CA ARG A 104 -27.35 9.56 -3.65
C ARG A 104 -27.46 9.92 -2.18
N THR A 105 -26.86 11.04 -1.79
CA THR A 105 -26.94 11.60 -0.43
C THR A 105 -27.78 12.86 -0.38
N LYS A 106 -28.31 13.17 0.81
CA LYS A 106 -29.13 14.36 1.12
C LYS A 106 -28.45 15.27 2.15
N LEU A 107 -27.70 14.70 3.10
CA LEU A 107 -27.06 15.44 4.19
C LEU A 107 -25.63 15.92 3.84
N THR A 108 -25.05 15.40 2.76
CA THR A 108 -23.81 15.89 2.16
C THR A 108 -23.96 16.05 0.65
N GLU A 109 -23.29 17.06 0.09
CA GLU A 109 -23.23 17.31 -1.35
C GLU A 109 -22.17 16.43 -2.06
N LEU A 110 -21.25 15.81 -1.31
CA LEU A 110 -20.11 15.08 -1.85
C LEU A 110 -20.54 13.91 -2.74
N ALA A 111 -21.60 13.20 -2.33
CA ALA A 111 -22.18 12.09 -3.07
C ALA A 111 -23.63 12.33 -3.51
N ALA A 112 -24.07 13.60 -3.56
CA ALA A 112 -25.44 13.93 -3.99
C ALA A 112 -25.75 13.47 -5.43
N ASN A 113 -24.70 13.30 -6.25
CA ASN A 113 -24.78 12.78 -7.62
C ASN A 113 -23.84 11.59 -7.84
N GLY A 114 -23.67 10.73 -6.84
CA GLY A 114 -22.71 9.62 -6.85
C GLY A 114 -21.43 9.97 -6.11
N ALA A 115 -20.84 8.98 -5.45
CA ALA A 115 -19.59 9.08 -4.71
C ALA A 115 -18.36 9.14 -5.63
N TYR A 116 -18.50 8.66 -6.87
CA TYR A 116 -17.45 8.70 -7.89
C TYR A 116 -17.88 9.57 -9.06
N TYR A 117 -16.94 10.41 -9.52
CA TYR A 117 -17.05 11.20 -10.73
C TYR A 117 -15.76 11.03 -11.54
N LYS A 118 -15.86 10.82 -12.86
CA LYS A 118 -14.72 10.45 -13.71
C LYS A 118 -13.93 9.23 -13.17
N GLU A 119 -14.66 8.28 -12.56
CA GLU A 119 -14.14 7.03 -11.94
C GLU A 119 -13.16 7.26 -10.77
N PHE A 120 -13.16 8.46 -10.18
CA PHE A 120 -12.39 8.79 -8.98
C PHE A 120 -13.31 9.39 -7.92
N ILE A 121 -12.99 9.19 -6.63
CA ILE A 121 -13.82 9.68 -5.52
C ILE A 121 -14.03 11.19 -5.66
N THR A 122 -15.24 11.68 -5.40
CA THR A 122 -15.58 13.09 -5.61
C THR A 122 -14.68 14.01 -4.79
N GLN A 123 -14.72 13.87 -3.47
CA GLN A 123 -13.78 14.47 -2.53
C GLN A 123 -13.67 13.56 -1.30
N SER A 124 -12.45 13.18 -0.91
CA SER A 124 -12.14 12.47 0.33
C SER A 124 -10.72 12.83 0.77
N ASP A 125 -10.31 12.39 1.95
CA ASP A 125 -8.90 12.44 2.33
C ASP A 125 -8.10 11.26 1.78
N TRP A 126 -6.78 11.43 1.74
CA TRP A 126 -5.89 10.44 1.16
C TRP A 126 -5.60 9.22 2.04
N PHE A 127 -5.99 9.22 3.31
CA PHE A 127 -5.98 7.99 4.12
C PHE A 127 -6.98 6.99 3.51
N HIS A 128 -8.26 7.37 3.46
CA HIS A 128 -9.34 6.55 2.92
C HIS A 128 -9.21 6.33 1.40
N THR A 129 -8.89 7.39 0.64
CA THR A 129 -8.67 7.25 -0.82
C THR A 129 -7.53 6.26 -1.11
N GLY A 130 -6.44 6.34 -0.34
CA GLY A 130 -5.31 5.44 -0.49
C GLY A 130 -5.67 3.99 -0.15
N GLU A 131 -6.48 3.76 0.89
CA GLU A 131 -7.00 2.43 1.29
C GLU A 131 -7.83 1.79 0.19
N GLY A 132 -8.82 2.51 -0.34
CA GLY A 132 -9.67 2.00 -1.43
C GLY A 132 -8.90 1.75 -2.74
N MET A 133 -7.78 2.43 -2.97
CA MET A 133 -6.99 2.30 -4.19
C MET A 133 -5.91 1.21 -4.14
N ARG A 134 -5.68 0.54 -3.02
CA ARG A 134 -4.56 -0.42 -2.82
C ARG A 134 -4.36 -1.41 -3.96
N ALA A 135 -5.42 -2.15 -4.29
CA ALA A 135 -5.37 -3.14 -5.37
C ALA A 135 -5.20 -2.47 -6.75
N PHE A 136 -5.81 -1.30 -6.96
CA PHE A 136 -5.72 -0.55 -8.21
C PHE A 136 -4.31 -0.02 -8.47
N MET A 137 -3.62 0.46 -7.42
CA MET A 137 -2.24 0.96 -7.49
C MET A 137 -1.23 -0.14 -7.82
N LEU A 138 -1.56 -1.40 -7.59
CA LEU A 138 -0.73 -2.56 -7.91
C LEU A 138 -1.15 -3.29 -9.18
N LEU A 139 -2.26 -2.90 -9.83
CA LEU A 139 -2.77 -3.54 -11.05
C LEU A 139 -1.74 -3.53 -12.18
N GLY A 140 -0.94 -2.47 -12.31
CA GLY A 140 0.14 -2.40 -13.29
C GLY A 140 1.20 -3.50 -13.15
N LEU A 141 1.37 -4.10 -11.97
CA LEU A 141 2.27 -5.25 -11.81
C LEU A 141 1.78 -6.45 -12.63
N SER A 142 0.47 -6.57 -12.79
CA SER A 142 -0.16 -7.70 -13.48
C SER A 142 -0.42 -7.41 -14.94
N GLU A 143 -0.94 -6.23 -15.26
CA GLU A 143 -1.44 -5.91 -16.60
C GLU A 143 -1.04 -4.48 -17.04
N PRO A 144 0.26 -4.22 -17.24
CA PRO A 144 0.78 -2.87 -17.54
C PRO A 144 0.38 -2.35 -18.94
N ASN A 145 -0.16 -3.21 -19.80
CA ASN A 145 -0.59 -2.88 -21.16
C ASN A 145 -2.10 -2.63 -21.29
N ASP A 146 -2.89 -2.79 -20.21
CA ASP A 146 -4.33 -2.50 -20.25
C ASP A 146 -4.54 -1.01 -20.59
N SER A 147 -5.12 -0.75 -21.76
CA SER A 147 -5.26 0.61 -22.27
C SER A 147 -6.19 1.46 -21.42
N LEU A 148 -7.19 0.86 -20.78
CA LEU A 148 -8.14 1.55 -19.94
C LEU A 148 -7.50 1.91 -18.59
N TYR A 149 -6.73 1.00 -18.00
CA TYR A 149 -5.92 1.27 -16.81
C TYR A 149 -4.93 2.41 -17.04
N ARG A 150 -4.20 2.40 -18.17
CA ARG A 150 -3.25 3.48 -18.52
C ARG A 150 -3.97 4.84 -18.66
N ARG A 151 -5.12 4.89 -19.34
CA ARG A 151 -5.93 6.12 -19.46
C ARG A 151 -6.44 6.60 -18.10
N ARG A 152 -6.93 5.69 -17.26
CA ARG A 152 -7.40 6.01 -15.90
C ARG A 152 -6.28 6.56 -15.04
N MET A 153 -5.13 5.90 -15.02
CA MET A 153 -3.98 6.34 -14.22
C MET A 153 -3.47 7.71 -14.66
N ALA A 154 -3.36 7.95 -15.97
CA ALA A 154 -2.98 9.26 -16.51
C ALA A 154 -4.00 10.35 -16.10
N ARG A 155 -5.30 10.08 -16.22
CA ARG A 155 -6.37 11.01 -15.82
C ARG A 155 -6.35 11.27 -14.31
N PHE A 156 -6.20 10.24 -13.49
CA PHE A 156 -6.16 10.37 -12.03
C PHE A 156 -4.95 11.18 -11.58
N ALA A 157 -3.77 10.96 -12.16
CA ALA A 157 -2.61 11.82 -11.93
C ALA A 157 -2.89 13.27 -12.37
N GLY A 158 -3.55 13.45 -13.52
CA GLY A 158 -3.97 14.74 -14.06
C GLY A 158 -4.84 15.57 -13.10
N LEU A 159 -5.67 14.93 -12.26
CA LEU A 159 -6.46 15.61 -11.21
C LEU A 159 -5.58 16.34 -10.19
N TYR A 160 -4.32 15.93 -10.01
CA TYR A 160 -3.36 16.53 -9.07
C TYR A 160 -2.26 17.33 -9.77
N MET A 161 -2.29 17.38 -11.09
CA MET A 161 -1.36 18.14 -11.92
C MET A 161 -2.04 19.31 -12.65
N ASN A 162 -3.28 19.64 -12.26
CA ASN A 162 -4.14 20.65 -12.88
C ASN A 162 -4.38 20.44 -14.39
N GLU A 163 -4.41 19.18 -14.83
CA GLU A 163 -4.77 18.83 -16.21
C GLU A 163 -6.29 18.75 -16.41
N ASP A 164 -7.07 18.69 -15.31
CA ASP A 164 -8.52 18.77 -15.31
C ASP A 164 -8.99 20.11 -14.69
N PRO A 165 -9.62 21.02 -15.47
CA PRO A 165 -10.05 22.32 -14.97
C PRO A 165 -11.18 22.25 -13.94
N GLU A 166 -11.93 21.13 -13.86
CA GLU A 166 -12.96 20.93 -12.83
C GLU A 166 -12.38 20.47 -11.49
N ALA A 167 -11.12 20.04 -11.47
CA ALA A 167 -10.45 19.54 -10.28
C ALA A 167 -9.11 20.26 -10.03
N PRO A 168 -9.12 21.57 -9.71
CA PRO A 168 -7.91 22.35 -9.45
C PRO A 168 -7.33 22.05 -8.06
N ASN A 169 -6.96 20.79 -7.82
CA ASN A 169 -6.48 20.28 -6.53
C ASN A 169 -5.10 20.83 -6.17
N TYR A 170 -4.27 21.16 -7.15
CA TYR A 170 -2.87 21.54 -6.94
C TYR A 170 -2.65 23.04 -7.13
N ASP A 171 -1.78 23.61 -6.31
CA ASP A 171 -1.25 24.95 -6.52
C ASP A 171 0.25 24.83 -6.89
N PRO A 172 0.64 25.13 -8.14
CA PRO A 172 2.03 25.01 -8.58
C PRO A 172 2.93 26.12 -8.04
N VAL A 173 2.38 27.24 -7.56
CA VAL A 173 3.18 28.34 -7.00
C VAL A 173 3.71 27.93 -5.63
N HIS A 174 2.81 27.48 -4.76
CA HIS A 174 3.17 27.07 -3.40
C HIS A 174 3.48 25.58 -3.28
N LYS A 175 3.29 24.79 -4.34
CA LYS A 175 3.55 23.34 -4.39
C LYS A 175 2.77 22.61 -3.30
N ILE A 176 1.46 22.82 -3.28
CA ILE A 176 0.54 22.23 -2.30
C ILE A 176 -0.64 21.57 -2.99
N ILE A 177 -1.15 20.51 -2.38
CA ILE A 177 -2.54 20.08 -2.61
C ILE A 177 -3.42 20.93 -1.69
N ARG A 178 -4.38 21.66 -2.28
CA ARG A 178 -5.04 22.82 -1.64
C ARG A 178 -6.00 22.48 -0.50
N SER A 179 -6.29 21.19 -0.31
CA SER A 179 -7.21 20.71 0.72
C SER A 179 -6.86 19.28 1.14
N LEU A 180 -7.08 18.96 2.42
CA LEU A 180 -7.16 17.58 2.92
C LEU A 180 -8.22 16.78 2.15
N TRP A 181 -9.37 17.41 1.89
CA TRP A 181 -10.50 16.85 1.14
C TRP A 181 -10.37 17.23 -0.33
N ASN A 182 -9.98 16.28 -1.16
CA ASN A 182 -9.73 16.51 -2.57
C ASN A 182 -10.17 15.30 -3.41
N GLY A 183 -10.25 15.46 -4.73
CA GLY A 183 -10.68 14.39 -5.62
C GLY A 183 -11.10 14.89 -6.99
N SER A 184 -11.98 14.15 -7.66
CA SER A 184 -12.45 14.47 -9.01
C SER A 184 -13.33 15.72 -9.11
N LYS A 185 -13.81 16.25 -7.98
CA LYS A 185 -14.51 17.56 -7.92
C LYS A 185 -13.64 18.68 -7.35
N GLY A 186 -12.33 18.47 -7.29
CA GLY A 186 -11.39 19.47 -6.79
C GLY A 186 -11.31 19.57 -5.26
N PRO A 187 -10.61 20.59 -4.73
CA PRO A 187 -10.36 20.72 -3.31
C PRO A 187 -11.59 21.30 -2.58
N MET A 188 -11.86 20.80 -1.37
CA MET A 188 -12.91 21.34 -0.52
C MET A 188 -12.43 22.63 0.17
N MET A 189 -12.92 23.77 -0.31
CA MET A 189 -12.52 25.10 0.20
C MET A 189 -13.42 25.63 1.33
N ARG A 190 -14.18 24.74 1.96
CA ARG A 190 -15.01 25.01 3.15
C ARG A 190 -14.60 24.05 4.26
N LYS A 191 -15.03 24.32 5.50
CA LYS A 191 -14.96 23.30 6.55
C LYS A 191 -15.83 22.10 6.17
N ALA A 192 -15.35 20.91 6.50
CA ALA A 192 -16.16 19.70 6.47
C ALA A 192 -17.25 19.79 7.54
N THR A 193 -18.34 19.07 7.30
CA THR A 193 -19.41 18.82 8.24
C THR A 193 -19.29 17.38 8.74
N VAL A 194 -19.95 17.07 9.86
CA VAL A 194 -20.04 15.67 10.32
C VAL A 194 -20.66 14.75 9.27
N TYR A 195 -21.56 15.26 8.41
CA TYR A 195 -22.19 14.50 7.34
C TYR A 195 -21.27 14.25 6.15
N ASP A 196 -20.25 15.09 5.93
CA ASP A 196 -19.23 14.81 4.90
C ASP A 196 -18.40 13.58 5.28
N TRP A 197 -18.18 13.35 6.58
CA TRP A 197 -17.48 12.16 7.09
C TRP A 197 -18.41 10.96 7.28
N VAL A 198 -19.60 11.16 7.85
CA VAL A 198 -20.48 10.05 8.25
C VAL A 198 -21.50 9.69 7.18
N GLY A 199 -21.92 10.63 6.33
CA GLY A 199 -22.98 10.41 5.33
C GLY A 199 -24.39 10.29 5.92
N ASP A 200 -25.37 10.04 5.05
CA ASP A 200 -26.78 9.86 5.41
C ASP A 200 -26.99 8.57 6.23
N PRO A 201 -27.92 8.56 7.20
CA PRO A 201 -28.29 7.33 7.88
C PRO A 201 -29.10 6.41 6.96
N VAL A 202 -28.89 5.10 7.10
CA VAL A 202 -29.71 4.06 6.45
C VAL A 202 -30.49 3.27 7.51
N PRO A 203 -31.83 3.12 7.39
CA PRO A 203 -32.59 2.28 8.32
C PRO A 203 -32.12 0.83 8.26
N GLY A 204 -31.93 0.19 9.41
CA GLY A 204 -31.53 -1.21 9.48
C GLY A 204 -30.72 -1.54 10.71
N SER A 205 -30.49 -2.83 10.94
CA SER A 205 -29.63 -3.33 12.00
C SER A 205 -28.36 -3.92 11.39
N PHE A 206 -27.20 -3.43 11.81
CA PHE A 206 -25.90 -3.77 11.23
C PHE A 206 -24.86 -4.11 12.29
N HIS A 207 -23.81 -4.82 11.90
CA HIS A 207 -22.59 -4.89 12.68
C HIS A 207 -21.81 -3.59 12.52
N LEU A 208 -21.71 -2.79 13.58
CA LEU A 208 -20.98 -1.51 13.57
C LEU A 208 -19.55 -1.76 14.06
N LEU A 209 -18.56 -1.78 13.17
CA LEU A 209 -17.20 -2.20 13.52
C LEU A 209 -16.48 -1.24 14.47
N HIS A 210 -16.81 0.05 14.41
CA HIS A 210 -16.26 1.08 15.30
C HIS A 210 -16.97 1.14 16.67
N ASN A 211 -18.05 0.38 16.85
CA ASN A 211 -18.71 0.20 18.13
C ASN A 211 -18.02 -0.89 18.97
N PRO A 212 -18.02 -0.82 20.31
CA PRO A 212 -17.51 -1.90 21.17
C PRO A 212 -18.10 -3.29 20.89
N ALA A 213 -19.31 -3.34 20.32
CA ALA A 213 -19.94 -4.58 19.85
C ALA A 213 -19.21 -5.22 18.66
N GLY A 214 -18.61 -4.42 17.78
CA GLY A 214 -18.00 -4.86 16.53
C GLY A 214 -18.92 -5.81 15.75
N ARG A 215 -18.40 -7.01 15.47
CA ARG A 215 -19.09 -8.09 14.74
C ARG A 215 -19.98 -8.99 15.62
N SER A 216 -20.11 -8.72 16.93
CA SER A 216 -20.77 -9.66 17.85
C SER A 216 -22.30 -9.57 17.86
N LYS A 217 -22.87 -8.44 17.48
CA LYS A 217 -24.33 -8.23 17.42
C LYS A 217 -24.71 -7.22 16.34
N LEU A 218 -25.93 -7.38 15.83
CA LEU A 218 -26.57 -6.35 15.03
C LEU A 218 -27.07 -5.22 15.94
N LEU A 219 -26.87 -3.99 15.50
CA LEU A 219 -27.28 -2.78 16.18
C LEU A 219 -28.12 -1.94 15.23
N ASP A 220 -29.26 -1.46 15.72
CA ASP A 220 -30.07 -0.48 14.98
C ASP A 220 -29.23 0.78 14.71
N LEU A 221 -29.00 1.08 13.43
CA LEU A 221 -28.17 2.20 13.02
C LEU A 221 -28.80 3.51 13.46
N MET A 222 -30.13 3.66 13.39
CA MET A 222 -30.80 4.93 13.72
C MET A 222 -30.58 5.32 15.18
N THR A 223 -30.54 4.34 16.08
CA THR A 223 -30.21 4.54 17.50
C THR A 223 -28.74 4.93 17.72
N HIS A 224 -27.82 4.38 16.92
CA HIS A 224 -26.37 4.60 17.10
C HIS A 224 -25.81 5.74 16.24
N TYR A 225 -26.53 6.20 15.23
CA TYR A 225 -26.11 7.22 14.29
C TYR A 225 -25.67 8.53 14.98
N PRO A 226 -26.31 9.02 16.06
CA PRO A 226 -25.80 10.17 16.82
C PRO A 226 -24.38 9.97 17.38
N LYS A 227 -24.00 8.74 17.73
CA LYS A 227 -22.64 8.41 18.20
C LYS A 227 -21.62 8.47 17.06
N MET A 228 -22.00 8.03 15.85
CA MET A 228 -21.17 8.16 14.66
C MET A 228 -20.96 9.63 14.29
N LEU A 229 -22.01 10.47 14.35
CA LEU A 229 -21.86 11.91 14.18
C LEU A 229 -20.93 12.50 15.25
N ALA A 230 -21.07 12.05 16.51
CA ALA A 230 -20.24 12.53 17.60
C ALA A 230 -18.76 12.17 17.45
N HIS A 231 -18.43 11.02 16.84
CA HIS A 231 -17.07 10.69 16.43
C HIS A 231 -16.48 11.77 15.52
N CYS A 232 -17.25 12.22 14.52
CA CYS A 232 -16.76 13.16 13.50
C CYS A 232 -16.89 14.65 13.88
N ASN A 233 -17.37 14.99 15.08
CA ASN A 233 -17.60 16.38 15.54
C ASN A 233 -16.35 17.29 15.47
N GLU A 234 -15.18 16.68 15.41
CA GLU A 234 -13.88 17.33 15.45
C GLU A 234 -13.10 17.25 14.13
N TYR A 235 -13.64 16.60 13.10
CA TYR A 235 -12.97 16.37 11.82
C TYR A 235 -13.21 17.48 10.78
N LEU A 236 -13.44 18.71 11.24
CA LEU A 236 -14.04 19.75 10.38
C LEU A 236 -13.02 20.50 9.51
N ASP A 237 -11.72 20.26 9.69
CA ASP A 237 -10.67 20.98 8.99
C ASP A 237 -10.42 20.37 7.61
N SER A 238 -10.48 21.20 6.58
CA SER A 238 -10.35 20.73 5.18
C SER A 238 -9.39 21.56 4.35
N VAL A 239 -9.34 22.88 4.54
CA VAL A 239 -8.51 23.79 3.72
C VAL A 239 -7.03 23.60 4.04
N GLY A 240 -6.18 23.67 3.01
CA GLY A 240 -4.72 23.53 3.12
C GLY A 240 -4.22 22.11 2.87
N ASP A 241 -2.91 22.00 2.74
CA ASP A 241 -2.25 20.71 2.53
C ASP A 241 -2.06 19.93 3.83
N SER A 242 -1.94 18.62 3.70
CA SER A 242 -1.74 17.67 4.80
C SER A 242 -0.72 16.62 4.38
N PHE A 243 0.03 16.06 5.34
CA PHE A 243 0.95 14.95 5.05
C PHE A 243 0.24 13.75 4.41
N LEU A 244 -1.09 13.63 4.58
CA LEU A 244 -1.88 12.56 3.97
C LEU A 244 -1.83 12.66 2.44
N ASN A 245 -1.86 13.88 1.91
CA ASN A 245 -1.85 14.14 0.47
C ASN A 245 -0.55 13.69 -0.22
N LEU A 246 0.54 13.40 0.52
CA LEU A 246 1.74 12.78 -0.06
C LEU A 246 1.45 11.40 -0.67
N ALA A 247 0.38 10.70 -0.25
CA ALA A 247 -0.07 9.46 -0.88
C ALA A 247 -0.47 9.66 -2.37
N ALA A 248 -0.94 10.85 -2.75
CA ALA A 248 -1.33 11.17 -4.13
C ALA A 248 -0.18 10.99 -5.14
N THR A 249 1.07 11.10 -4.68
CA THR A 249 2.26 10.85 -5.50
C THR A 249 2.30 9.44 -6.09
N GLY A 250 1.59 8.48 -5.50
CA GLY A 250 1.49 7.15 -6.07
C GLY A 250 0.83 7.13 -7.45
N LEU A 251 -0.12 8.04 -7.71
CA LEU A 251 -0.79 8.15 -9.01
C LEU A 251 0.20 8.55 -10.09
N ALA A 252 0.94 9.63 -9.85
CA ALA A 252 1.97 10.11 -10.75
C ALA A 252 3.14 9.11 -10.87
N LEU A 253 3.54 8.41 -9.80
CA LEU A 253 4.53 7.32 -9.93
C LEU A 253 4.05 6.24 -10.89
N ASN A 254 2.82 5.75 -10.74
CA ASN A 254 2.28 4.73 -11.64
C ASN A 254 2.14 5.25 -13.06
N ALA A 255 1.63 6.48 -13.25
CA ALA A 255 1.55 7.11 -14.56
C ALA A 255 2.93 7.21 -15.22
N PHE A 256 3.97 7.61 -14.48
CA PHE A 256 5.36 7.58 -14.95
C PHE A 256 5.79 6.16 -15.35
N MET A 257 5.62 5.16 -14.49
CA MET A 257 6.07 3.80 -14.78
C MET A 257 5.33 3.15 -15.96
N LEU A 258 4.12 3.61 -16.27
CA LEU A 258 3.30 3.16 -17.41
C LEU A 258 3.61 3.90 -18.72
N THR A 259 4.12 5.14 -18.66
CA THR A 259 4.23 6.04 -19.84
C THR A 259 5.63 6.53 -20.12
N HIS A 260 6.49 6.62 -19.10
CA HIS A 260 7.80 7.27 -19.09
C HIS A 260 7.77 8.77 -19.44
N GLU A 261 6.60 9.42 -19.33
CA GLU A 261 6.51 10.88 -19.47
C GLU A 261 7.10 11.61 -18.26
N SER A 262 8.10 12.46 -18.48
CA SER A 262 8.88 13.09 -17.40
C SER A 262 8.03 13.95 -16.47
N LYS A 263 6.96 14.58 -16.97
CA LYS A 263 6.05 15.44 -16.19
C LYS A 263 5.58 14.79 -14.89
N TYR A 264 5.31 13.48 -14.92
CA TYR A 264 4.84 12.74 -13.76
C TYR A 264 5.93 12.58 -12.70
N ARG A 265 7.15 12.20 -13.12
CA ARG A 265 8.31 12.10 -12.24
C ARG A 265 8.68 13.45 -11.65
N ASP A 266 8.71 14.48 -12.49
CA ASP A 266 9.14 15.82 -12.09
C ASP A 266 8.16 16.41 -11.07
N TRP A 267 6.84 16.21 -11.25
CA TRP A 267 5.83 16.61 -10.28
C TRP A 267 5.98 15.90 -8.93
N VAL A 268 6.23 14.58 -8.91
CA VAL A 268 6.45 13.84 -7.65
C VAL A 268 7.65 14.38 -6.90
N LEU A 269 8.79 14.58 -7.59
CA LEU A 269 10.02 15.05 -6.96
C LEU A 269 9.89 16.51 -6.49
N GLU A 270 9.18 17.36 -7.23
CA GLU A 270 8.87 18.72 -6.82
C GLU A 270 8.00 18.76 -5.56
N TYR A 271 6.87 18.05 -5.58
CA TYR A 271 5.90 18.07 -4.49
C TYR A 271 6.47 17.44 -3.21
N ALA A 272 7.10 16.26 -3.30
CA ALA A 272 7.79 15.66 -2.17
C ALA A 272 8.99 16.50 -1.69
N GLY A 273 9.68 17.17 -2.61
CA GLY A 273 10.75 18.13 -2.30
C GLY A 273 10.29 19.30 -1.45
N ALA A 274 9.14 19.90 -1.78
CA ALA A 274 8.54 20.95 -0.96
C ALA A 274 8.19 20.45 0.45
N TRP A 275 7.68 19.22 0.57
CA TRP A 275 7.44 18.59 1.88
C TRP A 275 8.74 18.30 2.66
N ARG A 276 9.84 17.96 2.00
CA ARG A 276 11.16 17.84 2.62
C ARG A 276 11.65 19.17 3.18
N GLU A 277 11.51 20.26 2.44
CA GLU A 277 11.86 21.62 2.91
C GLU A 277 11.03 22.06 4.12
N ARG A 278 9.71 21.81 4.07
CA ARG A 278 8.79 22.09 5.18
C ARG A 278 9.12 21.27 6.43
N THR A 279 9.46 20.00 6.25
CA THR A 279 9.92 19.12 7.33
C THR A 279 11.20 19.67 7.97
N ALA A 280 12.16 20.14 7.17
CA ALA A 280 13.37 20.79 7.66
C ALA A 280 13.06 22.09 8.43
N ALA A 281 12.15 22.92 7.93
CA ALA A 281 11.68 24.13 8.62
C ALA A 281 11.00 23.84 9.97
N CYS A 282 10.40 22.66 10.12
CA CYS A 282 9.83 22.14 11.37
C CYS A 282 10.83 21.32 12.20
N GLY A 283 12.14 21.54 12.04
CA GLY A 283 13.19 20.90 12.84
C GLY A 283 13.47 19.44 12.51
N GLY A 284 12.85 18.91 11.45
CA GLY A 284 12.86 17.49 11.07
C GLY A 284 11.56 16.75 11.40
N MET A 285 10.57 17.44 11.98
CA MET A 285 9.23 16.89 12.17
C MET A 285 8.37 17.16 10.94
N ILE A 286 7.72 16.13 10.40
CA ILE A 286 6.80 16.29 9.26
C ILE A 286 5.57 17.06 9.74
N PRO A 287 5.26 18.25 9.18
CA PRO A 287 4.14 19.05 9.66
C PRO A 287 2.79 18.39 9.32
N SER A 288 1.80 18.57 10.19
CA SER A 288 0.42 18.09 9.97
C SER A 288 -0.29 18.87 8.86
N THR A 289 0.01 20.17 8.77
CA THR A 289 -0.75 21.11 7.95
C THR A 289 0.13 22.19 7.34
N VAL A 290 -0.19 22.58 6.10
CA VAL A 290 0.43 23.67 5.35
C VAL A 290 -0.68 24.55 4.79
N GLY A 291 -0.64 25.86 5.02
CA GLY A 291 -1.66 26.76 4.49
C GLY A 291 -1.53 27.01 2.99
N LEU A 292 -2.49 27.77 2.46
CA LEU A 292 -2.54 28.16 1.04
C LEU A 292 -1.37 29.07 0.62
N ASP A 293 -0.63 29.61 1.59
CA ASP A 293 0.61 30.37 1.40
C ASP A 293 1.87 29.49 1.37
N GLY A 294 1.71 28.15 1.40
CA GLY A 294 2.80 27.18 1.38
C GLY A 294 3.55 27.03 2.70
N LYS A 295 3.15 27.73 3.77
CA LYS A 295 3.85 27.73 5.06
C LYS A 295 3.26 26.70 6.05
N PRO A 296 4.10 25.90 6.72
CA PRO A 296 3.64 24.98 7.76
C PRO A 296 2.88 25.69 8.88
N GLY A 297 1.71 25.17 9.26
CA GLY A 297 0.94 25.68 10.39
C GLY A 297 0.32 27.06 10.22
N SER A 298 0.41 27.72 9.05
CA SER A 298 -0.11 29.08 8.86
C SER A 298 -1.63 29.19 9.07
N LEU A 299 -2.37 28.10 8.87
CA LEU A 299 -3.79 27.99 9.21
C LEU A 299 -4.09 28.02 10.72
N TYR A 300 -3.05 27.85 11.56
CA TYR A 300 -3.15 27.79 13.02
C TYR A 300 -2.09 28.66 13.71
N ASN A 301 -1.78 29.84 13.14
CA ASN A 301 -0.81 30.79 13.70
C ASN A 301 0.58 30.16 13.95
N GLY A 302 1.04 29.33 13.01
CA GLY A 302 2.35 28.65 13.08
C GLY A 302 2.34 27.29 13.80
N GLN A 303 1.19 26.85 14.32
CA GLN A 303 1.06 25.54 14.97
C GLN A 303 0.97 24.42 13.94
N TRP A 304 2.12 24.02 13.39
CA TRP A 304 2.25 23.00 12.35
C TRP A 304 1.74 21.62 12.73
N TRP A 305 1.53 21.35 14.03
CA TRP A 305 1.05 20.07 14.56
C TRP A 305 -0.49 19.91 14.53
N LYS A 306 -1.24 20.97 14.24
CA LYS A 306 -2.72 20.97 14.21
C LYS A 306 -3.32 20.46 12.91
N GLY A 307 -4.64 20.33 12.89
CA GLY A 307 -5.44 19.84 11.77
C GLY A 307 -5.92 18.40 11.99
N THR A 308 -6.92 18.00 11.20
CA THR A 308 -7.46 16.64 11.19
C THR A 308 -6.36 15.61 10.93
N TYR A 309 -6.36 14.54 11.72
CA TYR A 309 -5.33 13.50 11.79
C TYR A 309 -3.91 13.94 12.19
N GLY A 310 -3.71 15.22 12.53
CA GLY A 310 -2.39 15.75 12.90
C GLY A 310 -1.83 15.25 14.24
N TRP A 311 -0.59 15.66 14.52
CA TRP A 311 0.12 15.39 15.78
C TRP A 311 -0.66 15.72 17.06
N ASN A 312 -1.59 16.69 17.03
CA ASN A 312 -2.41 17.07 18.18
C ASN A 312 -3.89 16.64 18.05
N PHE A 313 -4.21 15.75 17.11
CA PHE A 313 -5.58 15.31 16.85
C PHE A 313 -6.07 14.32 17.92
N THR A 314 -6.30 14.86 19.10
CA THR A 314 -7.00 14.24 20.22
C THR A 314 -8.44 14.74 20.20
N ILE A 315 -9.40 13.81 20.16
CA ILE A 315 -10.82 14.10 20.00
C ILE A 315 -11.66 13.22 20.93
N TYR A 316 -12.90 13.62 21.21
CA TYR A 316 -13.87 12.70 21.81
C TYR A 316 -14.49 11.81 20.73
N ASP A 317 -14.30 10.51 20.85
CA ASP A 317 -14.87 9.52 19.95
C ASP A 317 -16.20 9.02 20.50
N GLY A 318 -17.29 9.38 19.81
CA GLY A 318 -18.65 9.06 20.22
C GLY A 318 -19.01 7.58 20.13
N GLU A 319 -18.34 6.79 19.29
CA GLU A 319 -18.67 5.38 19.11
C GLU A 319 -18.13 4.50 20.23
N ILE A 320 -16.95 4.86 20.77
CA ILE A 320 -16.31 4.21 21.93
C ILE A 320 -16.41 5.03 23.23
N GLU A 321 -17.10 6.17 23.16
CA GLU A 321 -17.44 7.11 24.23
C GLU A 321 -16.24 7.54 25.10
N ARG A 322 -15.09 7.78 24.48
CA ARG A 322 -13.85 8.16 25.17
C ARG A 322 -12.96 9.06 24.32
N ILE A 323 -11.93 9.61 24.95
CA ILE A 323 -10.88 10.34 24.23
C ILE A 323 -10.07 9.37 23.37
N ALA A 324 -9.90 9.73 22.10
CA ALA A 324 -9.08 9.02 21.12
C ALA A 324 -7.94 9.93 20.61
N HIS A 325 -6.81 9.31 20.30
CA HIS A 325 -5.62 9.98 19.73
C HIS A 325 -5.37 9.43 18.34
N ARG A 326 -5.50 10.26 17.30
CA ARG A 326 -5.54 9.82 15.91
C ARG A 326 -4.53 10.59 15.07
N ASN A 327 -3.24 10.33 15.30
CA ASN A 327 -2.16 10.88 14.51
C ASN A 327 -1.75 9.91 13.39
N TYR A 328 -1.91 10.33 12.13
CA TYR A 328 -1.61 9.49 10.96
C TYR A 328 -0.43 10.00 10.13
N PHE A 329 0.55 10.69 10.74
CA PHE A 329 1.69 11.29 10.04
C PHE A 329 2.41 10.36 9.05
N HIS A 330 2.43 9.05 9.32
CA HIS A 330 3.07 8.08 8.44
C HIS A 330 2.25 7.69 7.21
N ALA A 331 0.92 7.81 7.24
CA ALA A 331 0.04 7.17 6.26
C ALA A 331 0.26 7.69 4.83
N GLY A 332 0.38 9.01 4.65
CA GLY A 332 0.74 9.60 3.36
C GLY A 332 2.24 9.83 3.19
N ALA A 333 2.95 10.20 4.25
CA ALA A 333 4.36 10.60 4.14
C ALA A 333 5.31 9.45 3.83
N TRP A 334 5.13 8.27 4.44
CA TRP A 334 5.99 7.11 4.18
C TRP A 334 5.91 6.60 2.74
N PRO A 335 4.71 6.41 2.14
CA PRO A 335 4.63 6.07 0.73
C PRO A 335 5.11 7.25 -0.13
N GLY A 336 4.76 8.51 0.18
CA GLY A 336 5.19 9.64 -0.65
C GLY A 336 6.71 9.81 -0.78
N PHE A 337 7.45 9.74 0.33
CA PHE A 337 8.92 9.76 0.29
C PHE A 337 9.51 8.45 -0.26
N GLY A 338 8.81 7.32 -0.13
CA GLY A 338 9.16 6.07 -0.81
C GLY A 338 9.08 6.18 -2.34
N ASN A 339 8.05 6.87 -2.85
CA ASN A 339 7.85 7.10 -4.27
C ASN A 339 8.96 8.00 -4.84
N ALA A 340 9.33 9.05 -4.11
CA ALA A 340 10.45 9.91 -4.47
C ALA A 340 11.77 9.14 -4.50
N LEU A 341 11.98 8.21 -3.55
CA LEU A 341 13.14 7.31 -3.55
C LEU A 341 13.17 6.40 -4.79
N LEU A 342 12.04 5.78 -5.19
CA LEU A 342 11.99 4.95 -6.40
C LEU A 342 12.36 5.72 -7.66
N LEU A 343 11.96 6.99 -7.76
CA LEU A 343 12.19 7.83 -8.95
C LEU A 343 13.58 8.45 -9.05
N SER A 344 14.32 8.51 -7.94
CA SER A 344 15.57 9.27 -7.85
C SER A 344 16.76 8.47 -7.34
N GLY A 345 16.53 7.41 -6.55
CA GLY A 345 17.57 6.71 -5.81
C GLY A 345 18.20 7.50 -4.66
N ASP A 346 17.75 8.74 -4.42
CA ASP A 346 18.31 9.64 -3.39
C ASP A 346 17.97 9.11 -1.98
N GLN A 347 19.00 8.69 -1.23
CA GLN A 347 18.83 8.23 0.16
C GLN A 347 18.44 9.36 1.11
N GLY A 348 18.55 10.63 0.71
CA GLY A 348 18.07 11.78 1.47
C GLY A 348 16.57 11.70 1.80
N TRP A 349 15.77 10.99 1.01
CA TRP A 349 14.36 10.70 1.34
C TRP A 349 14.23 9.76 2.55
N VAL A 350 15.12 8.78 2.67
CA VAL A 350 15.16 7.85 3.81
C VAL A 350 15.77 8.54 5.04
N ASP A 351 16.77 9.40 4.84
CA ASP A 351 17.39 10.18 5.90
C ASP A 351 16.38 11.11 6.60
N LEU A 352 15.45 11.71 5.85
CA LEU A 352 14.34 12.47 6.40
C LEU A 352 13.47 11.62 7.33
N LEU A 353 13.06 10.43 6.89
CA LEU A 353 12.23 9.51 7.69
C LEU A 353 12.98 9.02 8.93
N ARG A 354 14.29 8.74 8.78
CA ARG A 354 15.16 8.38 9.91
C ARG A 354 15.23 9.50 10.94
N ARG A 355 15.44 10.75 10.50
CA ARG A 355 15.49 11.92 11.39
C ARG A 355 14.18 12.10 12.16
N GLN A 356 13.03 11.94 11.49
CA GLN A 356 11.71 11.95 12.14
C GLN A 356 11.64 10.92 13.27
N MET A 357 12.09 9.69 13.02
CA MET A 357 12.12 8.63 14.04
C MET A 357 13.12 8.92 15.16
N ASP A 358 14.32 9.44 14.85
CA ASP A 358 15.32 9.85 15.84
C ASP A 358 14.78 10.90 16.81
N LEU A 359 14.03 11.88 16.29
CA LEU A 359 13.41 12.93 17.11
C LEU A 359 12.34 12.36 18.06
N ILE A 360 11.55 11.39 17.62
CA ILE A 360 10.58 10.69 18.50
C ILE A 360 11.31 9.87 19.56
N TYR A 361 12.33 9.09 19.16
CA TYR A 361 13.11 8.26 20.08
C TYR A 361 13.91 9.07 21.10
N ALA A 362 14.32 10.29 20.77
CA ALA A 362 14.94 11.23 21.70
C ALA A 362 13.99 11.66 22.83
N ARG A 363 12.67 11.39 22.71
CA ARG A 363 11.66 11.69 23.73
C ARG A 363 11.22 10.47 24.53
N LYS A 364 11.84 9.31 24.31
CA LYS A 364 11.48 8.05 24.96
C LYS A 364 11.42 8.17 26.49
N LYS A 365 10.53 7.39 27.09
CA LYS A 365 10.45 7.17 28.54
C LYS A 365 10.61 5.70 28.85
N VAL A 366 11.06 5.40 30.06
CA VAL A 366 10.99 4.05 30.63
C VAL A 366 10.09 4.10 31.85
N GLU A 367 8.95 3.44 31.78
CA GLU A 367 7.97 3.37 32.87
C GLU A 367 7.67 1.89 33.15
N ASN A 368 7.79 1.47 34.41
CA ASN A 368 7.59 0.07 34.82
C ASN A 368 8.38 -0.95 33.96
N GLY A 369 9.61 -0.59 33.58
CA GLY A 369 10.49 -1.43 32.75
C GLY A 369 10.12 -1.48 31.27
N ARG A 370 9.08 -0.77 30.82
CA ARG A 370 8.66 -0.69 29.42
C ARG A 370 9.18 0.59 28.78
N LEU A 371 9.73 0.44 27.57
CA LEU A 371 10.09 1.58 26.73
C LEU A 371 8.82 2.15 26.10
N LEU A 372 8.59 3.45 26.30
CA LEU A 372 7.44 4.15 25.74
C LEU A 372 7.89 5.31 24.83
N LEU A 373 7.18 5.51 23.72
CA LEU A 373 7.36 6.64 22.82
C LEU A 373 6.11 7.52 22.80
N PRO A 374 6.25 8.85 22.69
CA PRO A 374 5.09 9.71 22.53
C PRO A 374 4.47 9.48 21.15
N GLN A 375 3.15 9.37 21.11
CA GLN A 375 2.40 9.23 19.86
C GLN A 375 1.85 10.58 19.37
N MET A 376 1.81 11.58 20.26
CA MET A 376 1.18 12.87 20.00
C MET A 376 2.08 14.04 20.44
N TYR A 377 1.88 15.20 19.83
CA TYR A 377 2.54 16.46 20.16
C TYR A 377 1.59 17.65 20.01
N GLY A 378 1.50 18.50 21.04
CA GLY A 378 0.59 19.66 21.09
C GLY A 378 0.00 19.88 22.48
N ASP A 379 -1.19 20.47 22.58
CA ASP A 379 -1.91 20.60 23.86
C ASP A 379 -2.59 19.26 24.21
N PRO A 380 -2.27 18.58 25.33
CA PRO A 380 -2.83 17.27 25.64
C PRO A 380 -4.35 17.25 25.81
N ARG A 381 -4.98 18.40 26.04
CA ARG A 381 -6.45 18.52 26.08
C ARG A 381 -7.09 18.35 24.69
N GLY A 382 -6.30 18.50 23.63
CA GLY A 382 -6.67 18.24 22.24
C GLY A 382 -6.58 19.45 21.31
N TYR A 383 -6.78 19.19 20.01
CA TYR A 383 -6.45 20.16 18.95
C TYR A 383 -7.26 21.47 19.02
N ARG A 384 -8.41 21.48 19.70
CA ARG A 384 -9.24 22.69 19.94
C ARG A 384 -8.57 23.69 20.89
N TYR A 385 -7.62 23.25 21.71
CA TYR A 385 -6.96 24.08 22.70
C TYR A 385 -5.63 24.63 22.17
N ASN A 386 -5.19 25.78 22.68
CA ASN A 386 -3.97 26.49 22.26
C ASN A 386 -3.00 26.69 23.45
N GLY A 387 -2.99 25.78 24.41
CA GLY A 387 -2.00 25.80 25.49
C GLY A 387 -0.59 25.45 25.01
N PRO A 388 0.42 25.50 25.90
CA PRO A 388 1.79 25.18 25.55
C PRO A 388 1.93 23.76 24.97
N PRO A 389 2.59 23.59 23.81
CA PRO A 389 2.72 22.28 23.18
C PRO A 389 3.72 21.39 23.93
N GLN A 390 3.39 20.12 24.08
CA GLN A 390 4.24 19.10 24.69
C GLN A 390 4.05 17.74 24.04
N TRP A 391 4.99 16.81 24.31
CA TRP A 391 4.87 15.41 23.92
C TRP A 391 3.97 14.67 24.92
N TYR A 392 2.99 13.92 24.42
CA TYR A 392 2.03 13.19 25.26
C TYR A 392 1.57 11.90 24.60
N HIS A 393 0.68 11.17 25.30
CA HIS A 393 0.20 9.85 24.90
C HIS A 393 1.37 8.88 24.65
N TYR A 394 2.10 8.58 25.72
CA TYR A 394 3.23 7.64 25.69
C TYR A 394 2.70 6.21 25.67
N THR A 395 3.08 5.45 24.65
CA THR A 395 2.63 4.05 24.46
C THR A 395 3.81 3.14 24.12
N ASP A 396 3.59 1.84 24.15
CA ASP A 396 4.54 0.81 23.73
C ASP A 396 4.58 0.60 22.22
N ASN A 397 3.88 1.43 21.43
CA ASN A 397 4.09 1.49 19.99
C ASN A 397 5.47 2.11 19.69
N LEU A 398 6.42 1.23 19.37
CA LEU A 398 7.79 1.59 19.05
C LEU A 398 8.00 1.91 17.55
N PHE A 399 6.94 1.93 16.74
CA PHE A 399 7.01 2.13 15.29
C PHE A 399 7.98 1.16 14.58
N VAL A 400 8.01 -0.10 15.04
CA VAL A 400 8.93 -1.13 14.54
C VAL A 400 8.75 -1.34 13.03
N ASP A 401 7.51 -1.27 12.55
CA ASP A 401 7.18 -1.37 11.13
C ASP A 401 7.83 -0.24 10.31
N ARG A 402 7.80 1.00 10.80
CA ARG A 402 8.46 2.15 10.14
C ARG A 402 9.97 2.03 10.14
N LEU A 403 10.55 1.51 11.23
CA LEU A 403 11.99 1.25 11.31
C LEU A 403 12.42 0.16 10.34
N ILE A 404 11.61 -0.91 10.17
CA ILE A 404 11.85 -1.94 9.17
C ILE A 404 11.84 -1.34 7.77
N GLU A 405 10.87 -0.48 7.43
CA GLU A 405 10.89 0.18 6.11
C GLU A 405 12.13 1.04 5.89
N ILE A 406 12.55 1.81 6.89
CA ILE A 406 13.80 2.61 6.83
C ILE A 406 14.99 1.68 6.56
N TYR A 407 15.15 0.63 7.37
CA TYR A 407 16.23 -0.34 7.21
C TYR A 407 16.20 -1.02 5.85
N LEU A 408 15.04 -1.43 5.35
CA LEU A 408 14.94 -2.15 4.07
C LEU A 408 15.26 -1.26 2.87
N ARG A 409 14.91 0.03 2.96
CA ARG A 409 15.18 1.04 1.94
C ARG A 409 16.65 1.48 1.98
N SER A 410 17.24 1.67 3.16
CA SER A 410 18.64 2.11 3.33
C SER A 410 19.66 0.97 3.21
N MET A 411 19.33 -0.21 3.74
CA MET A 411 20.26 -1.31 4.09
C MET A 411 21.42 -0.88 5.01
N ASP A 412 21.26 0.23 5.73
CA ASP A 412 22.24 0.67 6.72
C ASP A 412 22.11 -0.15 8.01
N ARG A 413 23.21 -0.77 8.45
CA ARG A 413 23.21 -1.62 9.65
C ARG A 413 22.87 -0.86 10.93
N ARG A 414 23.08 0.46 10.97
CA ARG A 414 22.67 1.31 12.10
C ARG A 414 21.14 1.34 12.28
N ASP A 415 20.39 1.26 11.18
CA ASP A 415 18.92 1.24 11.23
C ASP A 415 18.38 -0.06 11.82
N LEU A 416 19.14 -1.17 11.69
CA LEU A 416 18.78 -2.47 12.25
C LEU A 416 18.95 -2.54 13.78
N GLU A 417 19.73 -1.65 14.39
CA GLU A 417 20.03 -1.69 15.83
C GLU A 417 18.76 -1.60 16.69
N ARG A 418 17.78 -0.81 16.25
CA ARG A 418 16.50 -0.57 16.97
C ARG A 418 15.40 -1.58 16.62
N ILE A 419 15.63 -2.47 15.66
CA ILE A 419 14.64 -3.44 15.21
C ILE A 419 14.82 -4.76 15.98
N PRO A 420 13.76 -5.30 16.59
CA PRO A 420 13.77 -6.64 17.15
C PRO A 420 14.15 -7.68 16.09
N LYS A 421 15.14 -8.52 16.40
CA LYS A 421 15.63 -9.56 15.49
C LYS A 421 14.79 -10.81 15.70
N THR A 422 13.51 -10.73 15.35
CA THR A 422 12.50 -11.78 15.46
C THR A 422 11.81 -11.99 14.10
N GLY A 423 11.13 -13.13 13.95
CA GLY A 423 10.41 -13.46 12.72
C GLY A 423 11.27 -13.35 11.47
N TRP A 424 10.76 -12.68 10.43
CA TRP A 424 11.45 -12.53 9.15
C TRP A 424 12.81 -11.82 9.27
N ILE A 425 12.96 -10.84 10.17
CA ILE A 425 14.25 -10.18 10.38
C ILE A 425 15.26 -11.16 11.02
N ALA A 426 14.83 -12.02 11.94
CA ALA A 426 15.69 -13.07 12.47
C ALA A 426 16.14 -14.04 11.38
N PHE A 427 15.22 -14.42 10.48
CA PHE A 427 15.51 -15.28 9.33
C PHE A 427 16.56 -14.65 8.39
N LEU A 428 16.38 -13.39 7.98
CA LEU A 428 17.34 -12.67 7.15
C LEU A 428 18.73 -12.53 7.80
N GLU A 429 18.77 -12.49 9.14
CA GLU A 429 20.00 -12.46 9.94
C GLU A 429 20.57 -13.86 10.23
N GLY A 430 19.98 -14.93 9.69
CA GLY A 430 20.41 -16.32 9.86
C GLY A 430 20.15 -16.91 11.24
N ARG A 431 19.23 -16.32 12.02
CA ARG A 431 18.92 -16.71 13.41
C ARG A 431 17.65 -17.56 13.56
N ASP A 432 16.79 -17.57 12.55
CA ASP A 432 15.56 -18.37 12.54
C ASP A 432 15.36 -19.08 11.19
N PRO A 433 16.11 -20.17 10.89
CA PRO A 433 16.03 -20.86 9.61
C PRO A 433 14.68 -21.54 9.35
N ASP A 434 13.91 -21.84 10.40
CA ASP A 434 12.59 -22.50 10.30
C ASP A 434 11.46 -21.51 10.01
N TYR A 435 11.73 -20.20 10.03
CA TYR A 435 10.74 -19.15 9.79
C TYR A 435 9.92 -19.37 8.51
N PRO A 436 10.49 -19.66 7.32
CA PRO A 436 9.71 -19.76 6.09
C PRO A 436 8.62 -20.82 6.15
N VAL A 437 8.95 -22.01 6.66
CA VAL A 437 8.00 -23.11 6.82
C VAL A 437 6.92 -22.74 7.83
N ARG A 438 7.32 -22.19 8.98
CA ARG A 438 6.39 -21.80 10.05
C ARG A 438 5.40 -20.73 9.58
N ALA A 439 5.90 -19.71 8.89
CA ALA A 439 5.12 -18.60 8.38
C ALA A 439 4.12 -19.03 7.29
N LEU A 440 4.56 -19.84 6.32
CA LEU A 440 3.68 -20.33 5.25
C LEU A 440 2.58 -21.26 5.77
N ARG A 441 2.89 -22.12 6.76
CA ARG A 441 1.88 -22.95 7.44
C ARG A 441 0.82 -22.10 8.16
N GLU A 442 1.23 -21.03 8.85
CA GLU A 442 0.28 -20.14 9.53
C GLU A 442 -0.59 -19.37 8.53
N GLU A 443 -0.05 -19.00 7.37
CA GLU A 443 -0.83 -18.37 6.32
C GLU A 443 -1.87 -19.31 5.73
N LEU A 444 -1.51 -20.58 5.48
CA LEU A 444 -2.48 -21.62 5.09
C LEU A 444 -3.57 -21.84 6.16
N ALA A 445 -3.17 -21.88 7.44
CA ALA A 445 -4.12 -21.97 8.55
C ALA A 445 -5.05 -20.74 8.61
N THR A 446 -4.54 -19.56 8.27
CA THR A 446 -5.34 -18.34 8.17
C THR A 446 -6.35 -18.42 7.03
N VAL A 447 -5.95 -18.87 5.84
CA VAL A 447 -6.88 -19.09 4.72
C VAL A 447 -8.02 -20.03 5.15
N ARG A 448 -7.71 -21.15 5.83
CA ARG A 448 -8.73 -22.06 6.38
C ARG A 448 -9.69 -21.34 7.31
N ARG A 449 -9.19 -20.55 8.28
CA ARG A 449 -10.03 -19.80 9.22
C ARG A 449 -10.89 -18.74 8.52
N LYS A 450 -10.39 -18.11 7.44
CA LYS A 450 -11.20 -17.20 6.62
C LYS A 450 -12.31 -17.94 5.90
N MET A 451 -12.05 -19.12 5.33
CA MET A 451 -13.10 -19.94 4.70
C MET A 451 -14.16 -20.37 5.71
N GLU A 452 -13.75 -20.76 6.92
CA GLU A 452 -14.68 -21.06 8.02
C GLU A 452 -15.53 -19.86 8.41
N ALA A 453 -14.94 -18.64 8.48
CA ALA A 453 -15.69 -17.42 8.76
C ALA A 453 -16.67 -17.06 7.63
N ILE A 454 -16.31 -17.28 6.37
CA ILE A 454 -17.17 -17.06 5.20
C ILE A 454 -18.35 -18.04 5.20
N GLU A 455 -18.10 -19.31 5.50
CA GLU A 455 -19.14 -20.35 5.55
C GLU A 455 -20.15 -20.07 6.68
N ASN A 456 -19.64 -19.63 7.83
CA ASN A 456 -20.45 -19.32 9.01
C ASN A 456 -21.05 -17.90 8.99
N ASP A 457 -20.80 -17.09 7.97
CA ASP A 457 -21.37 -15.75 7.86
C ASP A 457 -22.88 -15.84 7.63
N THR A 458 -23.68 -15.51 8.64
CA THR A 458 -25.16 -15.55 8.55
C THR A 458 -25.77 -14.24 8.07
N THR A 459 -24.94 -13.22 7.79
CA THR A 459 -25.44 -11.91 7.37
C THR A 459 -25.97 -11.94 5.93
N THR A 460 -26.82 -10.97 5.63
CA THR A 460 -27.44 -10.72 4.33
C THR A 460 -26.96 -9.36 3.79
N PRO A 461 -27.14 -9.07 2.49
CA PRO A 461 -26.72 -7.77 1.95
C PRO A 461 -27.30 -6.56 2.71
N ASP A 462 -28.53 -6.67 3.21
CA ASP A 462 -29.26 -5.65 3.98
C ASP A 462 -28.86 -5.57 5.48
N THR A 463 -27.97 -6.44 5.96
CA THR A 463 -27.43 -6.41 7.33
C THR A 463 -25.92 -6.17 7.39
N ARG A 464 -25.29 -5.90 6.23
CA ARG A 464 -23.87 -5.54 6.10
C ARG A 464 -23.68 -4.08 5.70
N LEU A 465 -22.76 -3.43 6.41
CA LEU A 465 -22.07 -2.23 5.94
C LEU A 465 -20.79 -2.63 5.19
N ALA A 466 -20.17 -1.68 4.49
CA ALA A 466 -19.06 -1.97 3.57
C ALA A 466 -17.83 -2.56 4.27
N ASP A 467 -17.49 -2.02 5.43
CA ASP A 467 -16.36 -2.40 6.29
C ASP A 467 -16.46 -3.84 6.85
N TYR A 468 -17.68 -4.39 6.95
CA TYR A 468 -17.93 -5.74 7.47
C TYR A 468 -17.11 -6.80 6.72
N LEU A 469 -16.88 -6.66 5.42
CA LEU A 469 -16.20 -7.69 4.64
C LEU A 469 -14.67 -7.60 4.69
N LEU A 470 -14.09 -6.53 5.25
CA LEU A 470 -12.64 -6.35 5.32
C LEU A 470 -11.91 -7.51 6.02
N ASP A 471 -12.41 -7.97 7.17
CA ASP A 471 -11.80 -9.12 7.86
C ASP A 471 -12.17 -10.47 7.22
N LEU A 472 -12.98 -10.51 6.17
CA LEU A 472 -13.29 -11.75 5.45
C LEU A 472 -12.46 -11.92 4.17
N ASN A 473 -11.69 -10.90 3.76
CA ASN A 473 -10.76 -11.02 2.64
C ASN A 473 -9.82 -12.22 2.87
N PRO A 474 -9.82 -13.22 1.97
CA PRO A 474 -9.02 -14.43 2.16
C PRO A 474 -7.57 -14.28 1.70
N ALA A 475 -7.23 -13.25 0.92
CA ALA A 475 -5.92 -13.12 0.31
C ALA A 475 -4.82 -12.90 1.34
N ARG A 476 -3.86 -13.83 1.41
CA ARG A 476 -2.72 -13.85 2.32
C ARG A 476 -1.42 -13.72 1.55
N THR A 477 -0.89 -12.50 1.49
CA THR A 477 0.27 -12.15 0.66
C THR A 477 1.49 -11.68 1.44
N ASP A 478 1.36 -11.33 2.72
CA ASP A 478 2.45 -10.65 3.46
C ASP A 478 3.72 -11.50 3.55
N GLU A 479 3.57 -12.79 3.89
CA GLU A 479 4.71 -13.72 3.93
C GLU A 479 5.23 -14.08 2.54
N LEU A 480 4.36 -14.12 1.52
CA LEU A 480 4.80 -14.29 0.14
C LEU A 480 5.65 -13.09 -0.31
N VAL A 481 5.27 -11.86 0.04
CA VAL A 481 6.05 -10.65 -0.29
C VAL A 481 7.41 -10.68 0.41
N LYS A 482 7.46 -11.04 1.69
CA LYS A 482 8.69 -11.17 2.46
C LYS A 482 9.61 -12.25 1.89
N LEU A 483 9.09 -13.47 1.74
CA LEU A 483 9.88 -14.65 1.39
C LEU A 483 10.21 -14.71 -0.10
N THR A 484 9.31 -14.31 -0.99
CA THR A 484 9.57 -14.38 -2.44
C THR A 484 10.21 -13.11 -2.99
N LEU A 485 9.75 -11.93 -2.59
CA LEU A 485 10.21 -10.66 -3.19
C LEU A 485 11.32 -9.99 -2.40
N GLY A 486 11.52 -10.36 -1.13
CA GLY A 486 12.35 -9.58 -0.22
C GLY A 486 11.77 -8.19 0.03
N GLY A 487 10.43 -8.08 0.00
CA GLY A 487 9.69 -6.85 0.20
C GLY A 487 9.01 -6.80 1.57
N PHE A 488 8.51 -5.63 1.94
CA PHE A 488 7.78 -5.44 3.19
C PHE A 488 6.71 -4.37 3.01
N PHE A 489 5.49 -4.69 3.40
CA PHE A 489 4.41 -3.72 3.48
C PHE A 489 4.14 -3.36 4.93
N ALA A 490 3.89 -2.07 5.15
CA ALA A 490 3.50 -1.55 6.44
C ALA A 490 2.43 -0.48 6.25
N GLY A 491 1.43 -0.46 7.13
CA GLY A 491 0.26 0.41 6.98
C GLY A 491 -0.66 -0.11 5.87
N ARG A 492 -1.46 0.78 5.27
CA ARG A 492 -2.47 0.40 4.26
C ARG A 492 -2.30 1.09 2.91
N ILE A 493 -1.46 2.11 2.78
CA ILE A 493 -1.19 2.76 1.48
C ILE A 493 0.17 2.31 0.98
N TRP A 494 0.21 1.61 -0.15
CA TRP A 494 1.38 0.84 -0.55
C TRP A 494 1.88 1.14 -1.94
N ILE A 495 3.20 1.07 -2.06
CA ILE A 495 3.94 0.86 -3.31
C ILE A 495 4.99 -0.20 -3.03
N LEU A 496 5.21 -1.09 -3.99
CA LEU A 496 6.07 -2.26 -3.80
C LEU A 496 7.56 -1.85 -3.79
N HIS A 497 8.13 -1.73 -2.60
CA HIS A 497 9.59 -1.77 -2.44
C HIS A 497 10.01 -3.23 -2.18
N SER A 498 10.71 -3.83 -3.14
CA SER A 498 11.19 -5.20 -3.02
C SER A 498 12.58 -5.37 -3.62
N ARG A 499 13.24 -6.49 -3.33
CA ARG A 499 14.55 -6.81 -3.89
C ARG A 499 14.43 -7.57 -5.22
N PHE A 500 13.38 -8.39 -5.35
CA PHE A 500 13.11 -9.21 -6.52
C PHE A 500 11.66 -9.10 -6.98
N ARG A 501 11.43 -9.47 -8.24
CA ARG A 501 10.12 -9.77 -8.86
C ARG A 501 10.30 -10.83 -9.95
N TYR A 502 9.24 -11.58 -10.24
CA TYR A 502 9.28 -12.73 -11.14
C TYR A 502 8.28 -12.62 -12.28
N PHE A 503 8.62 -13.28 -13.39
CA PHE A 503 7.73 -13.44 -14.53
C PHE A 503 7.80 -14.86 -15.08
N ASP A 504 6.66 -15.33 -15.59
CA ASP A 504 6.54 -16.56 -16.34
C ASP A 504 6.67 -16.25 -17.85
N PRO A 505 7.82 -16.55 -18.48
CA PRO A 505 8.02 -16.31 -19.89
C PRO A 505 7.24 -17.29 -20.78
N ALA A 506 6.86 -18.47 -20.29
CA ALA A 506 6.09 -19.44 -21.08
C ALA A 506 4.65 -18.98 -21.25
N ARG A 507 4.03 -18.48 -20.17
CA ARG A 507 2.69 -17.90 -20.20
C ARG A 507 2.66 -16.40 -20.50
N ARG A 508 3.83 -15.75 -20.59
CA ARG A 508 4.00 -14.30 -20.74
C ARG A 508 3.14 -13.50 -19.76
N ARG A 509 3.30 -13.78 -18.46
CA ARG A 509 2.60 -13.06 -17.38
C ARG A 509 3.48 -12.80 -16.15
N ALA A 510 3.03 -11.90 -15.29
CA ALA A 510 3.65 -11.65 -14.00
C ALA A 510 3.50 -12.85 -13.03
N GLY A 511 4.47 -12.97 -12.13
CA GLY A 511 4.49 -13.96 -11.06
C GLY A 511 5.44 -15.13 -11.30
N LEU A 512 5.60 -15.96 -10.28
CA LEU A 512 6.36 -17.20 -10.37
C LEU A 512 5.66 -18.19 -11.33
N PRO A 513 6.39 -18.83 -12.26
CA PRO A 513 5.83 -19.90 -13.08
C PRO A 513 5.25 -21.03 -12.20
N PRO A 514 4.34 -21.85 -12.75
CA PRO A 514 3.87 -23.06 -12.07
C PRO A 514 5.05 -23.91 -11.58
N GLU A 515 4.92 -24.44 -10.36
CA GLU A 515 5.90 -25.35 -9.73
C GLU A 515 7.30 -24.74 -9.49
N VAL A 516 7.48 -23.43 -9.69
CA VAL A 516 8.71 -22.73 -9.28
C VAL A 516 8.50 -22.09 -7.92
N GLY A 517 9.39 -22.41 -6.98
CA GLY A 517 9.49 -21.77 -5.67
C GLY A 517 10.66 -20.79 -5.58
N ALA A 518 10.50 -19.70 -4.84
CA ALA A 518 11.51 -18.66 -4.66
C ALA A 518 11.64 -18.20 -3.20
N LEU A 519 12.84 -18.30 -2.63
CA LEU A 519 13.11 -17.90 -1.24
C LEU A 519 14.26 -16.90 -1.14
N VAL A 520 13.97 -15.70 -0.68
CA VAL A 520 14.93 -14.65 -0.34
C VAL A 520 15.50 -14.90 1.04
N GLU A 521 16.75 -15.34 1.09
CA GLU A 521 17.41 -15.73 2.34
C GLU A 521 18.15 -14.58 3.02
N LYS A 522 18.65 -13.62 2.23
CA LYS A 522 19.51 -12.55 2.74
C LYS A 522 19.40 -11.30 1.90
N LEU A 523 19.41 -10.15 2.58
CA LEU A 523 19.43 -8.82 1.98
C LEU A 523 20.63 -8.03 2.50
N ALA A 524 21.32 -7.34 1.60
CA ALA A 524 22.40 -6.41 1.90
C ALA A 524 22.33 -5.18 0.98
N ALA A 525 23.20 -4.21 1.21
CA ALA A 525 23.23 -2.96 0.46
C ALA A 525 23.58 -3.15 -1.03
N ASP A 526 24.48 -4.08 -1.33
CA ASP A 526 25.08 -4.36 -2.64
C ASP A 526 24.77 -5.79 -3.15
N SER A 527 23.97 -6.55 -2.42
CA SER A 527 23.74 -7.96 -2.71
C SER A 527 22.47 -8.52 -2.08
N ALA A 528 21.99 -9.62 -2.64
CA ALA A 528 20.89 -10.40 -2.09
C ALA A 528 21.01 -11.88 -2.46
N THR A 529 20.58 -12.77 -1.56
CA THR A 529 20.61 -14.22 -1.78
C THR A 529 19.21 -14.72 -2.04
N LEU A 530 19.05 -15.45 -3.14
CA LEU A 530 17.79 -16.05 -3.61
C LEU A 530 18.00 -17.53 -3.87
N THR A 531 17.13 -18.37 -3.33
CA THR A 531 17.04 -19.78 -3.71
C THR A 531 15.85 -20.00 -4.64
N LEU A 532 16.12 -20.61 -5.79
CA LEU A 532 15.10 -21.01 -6.78
C LEU A 532 15.05 -22.52 -6.89
N VAL A 533 13.84 -23.07 -6.97
CA VAL A 533 13.61 -24.52 -7.10
C VAL A 533 12.52 -24.79 -8.14
N ASN A 534 12.78 -25.75 -9.03
CA ASN A 534 11.76 -26.37 -9.86
C ASN A 534 11.25 -27.64 -9.17
N LEU A 535 10.00 -27.62 -8.74
CA LEU A 535 9.34 -28.74 -8.07
C LEU A 535 8.87 -29.83 -9.04
N ASN A 536 8.84 -29.55 -10.35
CA ASN A 536 8.46 -30.53 -11.36
C ASN A 536 9.66 -31.46 -11.65
N PRO A 537 9.56 -32.78 -11.37
CA PRO A 537 10.67 -33.71 -11.59
C PRO A 537 10.78 -34.21 -13.04
N ILE A 538 9.84 -33.84 -13.91
CA ILE A 538 9.72 -34.33 -15.29
C ILE A 538 10.09 -33.23 -16.29
N GLU A 539 9.60 -32.01 -16.08
CA GLU A 539 9.73 -30.91 -17.02
C GLU A 539 10.64 -29.79 -16.49
N PRO A 540 11.43 -29.14 -17.36
CA PRO A 540 12.14 -27.94 -16.98
C PRO A 540 11.17 -26.76 -16.83
N ARG A 541 11.61 -25.77 -16.03
CA ARG A 541 10.92 -24.49 -15.88
C ARG A 541 11.89 -23.35 -16.18
N THR A 542 11.36 -22.27 -16.73
CA THR A 542 12.14 -21.03 -16.93
C THR A 542 11.44 -19.91 -16.19
N VAL A 543 12.18 -19.13 -15.41
CA VAL A 543 11.69 -17.94 -14.70
C VAL A 543 12.55 -16.75 -15.09
N ILE A 544 11.94 -15.60 -15.31
CA ILE A 544 12.68 -14.33 -15.41
C ILE A 544 12.67 -13.68 -14.03
N VAL A 545 13.86 -13.40 -13.51
CA VAL A 545 14.06 -12.67 -12.26
C VAL A 545 14.40 -11.22 -12.58
N GLN A 546 13.72 -10.29 -11.92
CA GLN A 546 13.94 -8.86 -12.01
C GLN A 546 14.57 -8.30 -10.74
N ALA A 547 15.52 -7.40 -10.90
CA ALA A 547 16.13 -6.65 -9.80
C ALA A 547 15.22 -5.48 -9.40
N GLY A 548 14.60 -5.55 -8.23
CA GLY A 548 13.61 -4.58 -7.74
C GLY A 548 12.17 -4.87 -8.20
N GLY A 549 11.20 -4.27 -7.51
CA GLY A 549 9.77 -4.43 -7.82
C GLY A 549 9.38 -3.85 -9.20
N TYR A 550 10.13 -2.84 -9.64
CA TYR A 550 9.91 -2.08 -10.87
C TYR A 550 11.16 -2.04 -11.76
N GLY A 551 12.16 -2.88 -11.51
CA GLY A 551 13.38 -2.93 -12.31
C GLY A 551 14.37 -1.79 -12.00
N GLU A 552 14.13 -1.06 -10.91
CA GLU A 552 14.92 0.09 -10.48
C GLU A 552 16.31 -0.30 -9.96
N HIS A 553 16.54 -1.59 -9.67
CA HIS A 553 17.86 -2.12 -9.35
C HIS A 553 18.51 -2.74 -10.60
N GLN A 554 19.81 -3.04 -10.52
CA GLN A 554 20.54 -3.74 -11.56
C GLN A 554 21.37 -4.87 -10.97
N PHE A 555 21.27 -6.07 -11.54
CA PHE A 555 22.22 -7.15 -11.28
C PHE A 555 23.56 -6.83 -11.95
N GLU A 556 24.64 -6.96 -11.21
CA GLU A 556 26.00 -6.88 -11.75
C GLU A 556 26.51 -8.30 -12.07
N SER A 557 26.32 -9.24 -11.14
CA SER A 557 26.64 -10.65 -11.35
C SER A 557 25.75 -11.57 -10.51
N ALA A 558 25.73 -12.85 -10.86
CA ALA A 558 25.17 -13.93 -10.07
C ALA A 558 26.26 -14.96 -9.76
N GLU A 559 26.28 -15.47 -8.54
CA GLU A 559 27.16 -16.54 -8.11
C GLU A 559 26.36 -17.79 -7.73
N ILE A 560 26.70 -18.92 -8.35
CA ILE A 560 26.10 -20.23 -8.11
C ILE A 560 27.23 -21.23 -7.88
N ALA A 561 27.23 -21.91 -6.72
CA ALA A 561 28.25 -22.91 -6.36
C ALA A 561 29.70 -22.42 -6.58
N GLY A 562 30.00 -21.17 -6.20
CA GLY A 562 31.32 -20.55 -6.33
C GLY A 562 31.68 -20.06 -7.74
N ARG A 563 30.79 -20.24 -8.74
CA ARG A 563 30.99 -19.73 -10.10
C ARG A 563 30.21 -18.42 -10.28
N SER A 564 30.91 -17.38 -10.69
CA SER A 564 30.33 -16.06 -10.96
C SER A 564 30.04 -15.87 -12.45
N VAL A 565 28.87 -15.34 -12.77
CA VAL A 565 28.40 -15.01 -14.12
C VAL A 565 28.01 -13.53 -14.12
N SER A 566 28.56 -12.76 -15.05
CA SER A 566 28.16 -11.35 -15.23
C SER A 566 26.77 -11.26 -15.86
N ILE A 567 25.95 -10.34 -15.39
CA ILE A 567 24.60 -10.09 -15.90
C ILE A 567 24.51 -8.67 -16.47
N ALA A 568 24.97 -7.67 -15.72
CA ALA A 568 24.97 -6.26 -16.10
C ALA A 568 23.60 -5.73 -16.60
N GLY A 569 22.52 -6.09 -15.92
CA GLY A 569 21.17 -5.70 -16.33
C GLY A 569 20.09 -5.91 -15.25
N PRO A 570 18.89 -5.35 -15.44
CA PRO A 570 17.79 -5.44 -14.49
C PRO A 570 17.04 -6.80 -14.52
N LEU A 571 17.37 -7.67 -15.47
CA LEU A 571 16.70 -8.94 -15.71
C LEU A 571 17.71 -10.06 -15.91
N VAL A 572 17.37 -11.26 -15.47
CA VAL A 572 18.10 -12.50 -15.75
C VAL A 572 17.10 -13.63 -15.96
N SER A 573 17.31 -14.43 -17.00
CA SER A 573 16.55 -15.66 -17.21
C SER A 573 17.22 -16.81 -16.46
N VAL A 574 16.45 -17.60 -15.72
CA VAL A 574 16.96 -18.79 -15.01
C VAL A 574 16.22 -20.02 -15.54
N HIS A 575 16.95 -20.91 -16.20
CA HIS A 575 16.46 -22.19 -16.68
C HIS A 575 16.76 -23.28 -15.64
N LEU A 576 15.71 -23.77 -15.00
CA LEU A 576 15.76 -24.82 -13.98
C LEU A 576 15.45 -26.16 -14.65
N LYS A 577 16.41 -27.10 -14.62
CA LYS A 577 16.17 -28.48 -15.06
C LYS A 577 15.12 -29.19 -14.17
N PRO A 578 14.54 -30.32 -14.63
CA PRO A 578 13.57 -31.06 -13.82
C PRO A 578 14.13 -31.39 -12.43
N GLY A 579 13.36 -31.12 -11.37
CA GLY A 579 13.74 -31.39 -9.97
C GLY A 579 15.01 -30.71 -9.49
N CYS A 580 15.42 -29.61 -10.13
CA CYS A 580 16.67 -28.91 -9.81
C CYS A 580 16.43 -27.59 -9.08
N GLY A 581 17.41 -27.17 -8.29
CA GLY A 581 17.39 -25.90 -7.59
C GLY A 581 18.78 -25.38 -7.27
N ALA A 582 18.88 -24.09 -6.98
CA ALA A 582 20.13 -23.46 -6.61
C ALA A 582 19.92 -22.27 -5.69
N ARG A 583 20.86 -22.12 -4.75
CA ARG A 583 21.09 -20.89 -4.02
C ARG A 583 21.98 -19.97 -4.85
N ILE A 584 21.50 -18.76 -5.11
CA ILE A 584 22.13 -17.78 -5.99
C ILE A 584 22.41 -16.51 -5.19
N LEU A 585 23.67 -16.07 -5.16
CA LEU A 585 24.04 -14.76 -4.64
C LEU A 585 24.06 -13.77 -5.80
N PHE A 586 23.18 -12.78 -5.77
CA PHE A 586 23.21 -11.66 -6.71
C PHE A 586 24.01 -10.51 -6.12
N ARG A 587 25.04 -10.05 -6.85
CA ARG A 587 25.64 -8.73 -6.67
C ARG A 587 24.82 -7.73 -7.45
N MET A 588 24.50 -6.57 -6.87
CA MET A 588 23.60 -5.61 -7.48
C MET A 588 23.84 -4.18 -7.03
N THR A 589 23.52 -3.24 -7.91
CA THR A 589 23.42 -1.83 -7.60
C THR A 589 21.95 -1.47 -7.46
N ARG A 590 21.55 -0.97 -6.28
CA ARG A 590 20.18 -0.54 -6.02
C ARG A 590 19.92 0.86 -6.58
N TYR A 591 18.69 1.10 -7.02
CA TYR A 591 18.20 2.37 -7.58
C TYR A 591 19.05 2.93 -8.73
N LYS A 592 19.60 2.05 -9.59
CA LYS A 592 20.41 2.42 -10.76
C LYS A 592 19.56 2.85 -11.95
N ASN A 593 18.38 2.26 -12.08
CA ASN A 593 17.51 2.43 -13.24
C ASN A 593 16.25 3.22 -12.87
N LEU A 594 15.66 3.90 -13.85
CA LEU A 594 14.31 4.44 -13.71
C LEU A 594 13.30 3.28 -13.56
N PRO A 595 12.35 3.36 -12.62
CA PRO A 595 11.37 2.30 -12.42
C PRO A 595 10.42 2.21 -13.61
N THR A 596 9.96 1.00 -13.91
CA THR A 596 9.04 0.71 -15.01
C THR A 596 8.07 -0.41 -14.64
N LEU A 597 6.85 -0.33 -15.16
CA LEU A 597 5.87 -1.41 -15.08
C LEU A 597 5.95 -2.37 -16.28
N ALA A 598 6.75 -2.04 -17.30
CA ALA A 598 6.99 -2.88 -18.47
C ALA A 598 7.37 -4.30 -18.09
N HIS A 599 6.63 -5.28 -18.59
CA HIS A 599 7.02 -6.69 -18.51
C HIS A 599 8.25 -6.95 -19.39
N PRO A 600 9.04 -8.01 -19.11
CA PRO A 600 10.29 -8.29 -19.80
C PRO A 600 10.21 -8.29 -21.33
N TRP A 601 9.10 -8.77 -21.91
CA TRP A 601 8.88 -8.87 -23.35
C TRP A 601 8.36 -7.58 -24.00
N ASP A 602 8.05 -6.55 -23.22
CA ASP A 602 7.54 -5.27 -23.73
C ASP A 602 8.59 -4.15 -23.72
N ARG A 603 9.69 -4.31 -22.96
CA ARG A 603 10.67 -3.25 -22.69
C ARG A 603 11.31 -2.61 -23.93
N ALA A 604 11.33 -3.31 -25.07
CA ALA A 604 11.91 -2.78 -26.31
C ALA A 604 11.08 -1.63 -26.93
N TRP A 605 9.79 -1.55 -26.63
CA TRP A 605 8.86 -0.56 -27.18
C TRP A 605 8.04 0.18 -26.11
N TYR A 606 8.09 -0.27 -24.85
CA TYR A 606 7.31 0.31 -23.76
C TYR A 606 7.66 1.78 -23.52
N GLY A 607 6.65 2.65 -23.45
CA GLY A 607 6.83 4.10 -23.28
C GLY A 607 7.25 4.86 -24.55
N GLN A 608 7.50 4.17 -25.67
CA GLN A 608 7.59 4.85 -26.97
C GLN A 608 6.17 5.28 -27.37
N ARG A 609 5.97 6.56 -27.71
CA ARG A 609 4.67 7.08 -28.18
C ARG A 609 4.21 6.22 -29.36
N GLN A 610 3.07 5.53 -29.20
CA GLN A 610 2.34 4.96 -30.32
C GLN A 610 1.54 6.07 -31.00
#